data_AF-A0A935AQI6-F1
#
_entry.id   AF-A0A935AQI6-F1
#
_cell.length_a   1.000
_cell.length_b   1.000
_cell.length_c   1.000
_cell.angle_alpha   90.00
_cell.angle_beta   90.00
_cell.angle_gamma   90.00
#
_symmetry.space_group_name_H-M   'P 1'
#
loop_
_entity.id
_entity.type
_entity.pdbx_description
1 polymer ?
#
loop_
_entity_poly.entity_id
_entity_poly.type
_entity_poly.pdbx_seq_one_letter_code
_entity_poly.pdbx_strand_id
1 'polypeptide(L)'
;MVLRRVAISLVMIATFTPVLTSGPAGAADPTPLTDTAPVGAVGATAWIAGTIGPDGAVMRSNHTADPSATVNAVLAFAATGTHADLADDALGWLATHIDDVAQSGGADRPGALAQLILAVVAGGGDARHFGGTAAANDLIARLQATRTEVGADAGLYGDPDPYSSAYTQGLALAALAAADIADPLAAGWLIDRQCADGSWMPYRDAATVDCPPFDWDTFIGADSNTTAVAAMGLSAQGAEPDHDVTAWFAQTRSTTGGWSFVAAPDAQDDPNSTALAISALLALGQNPDTTGAGGAAVTPAARLLSFQLGCDAGDGDRGAFWFPGSFDPSPMSAG
;
A
#
# COMPACT_ATOMS: atom_id res chain seq x y z
N MET A 1 1.62 24.04 34.14
CA MET A 1 2.81 23.31 33.66
C MET A 1 2.33 22.20 32.74
N VAL A 2 2.33 22.47 31.43
CA VAL A 2 1.85 21.57 30.38
C VAL A 2 3.10 20.99 29.73
N LEU A 3 3.34 19.69 29.89
CA LEU A 3 4.42 19.00 29.18
C LEU A 3 3.89 18.60 27.79
N ARG A 4 4.40 19.26 26.76
CA ARG A 4 4.28 18.86 25.35
C ARG A 4 4.80 17.43 25.19
N ARG A 5 3.93 16.50 24.81
CA ARG A 5 4.34 15.20 24.26
C ARG A 5 4.43 15.37 22.75
N VAL A 6 5.65 15.56 22.26
CA VAL A 6 6.01 15.33 20.87
C VAL A 6 6.00 13.81 20.69
N ALA A 7 5.03 13.29 19.95
CA ALA A 7 5.05 11.90 19.52
C ALA A 7 6.21 11.76 18.53
N ILE A 8 7.24 11.04 18.97
CA ILE A 8 8.36 10.62 18.15
C ILE A 8 7.80 9.46 17.31
N SER A 9 7.57 9.70 16.02
CA SER A 9 7.39 8.63 15.04
C SER A 9 8.61 7.72 15.10
N LEU A 10 8.39 6.46 15.47
CA LEU A 10 9.41 5.42 15.50
C LEU A 10 9.86 5.13 14.07
N VAL A 11 10.83 5.92 13.60
CA VAL A 11 11.86 5.41 12.71
C VAL A 11 12.78 4.58 13.59
N MET A 12 12.87 3.29 13.31
CA MET A 12 13.82 2.36 13.94
C MET A 12 15.27 2.85 13.72
N ILE A 13 15.79 3.65 14.65
CA ILE A 13 17.22 3.93 14.77
C ILE A 13 17.80 2.83 15.65
N ALA A 14 18.43 1.84 15.03
CA ALA A 14 19.32 0.93 15.73
C ALA A 14 20.52 1.71 16.28
N THR A 15 20.64 1.79 17.61
CA THR A 15 21.81 2.42 18.27
C THR A 15 23.01 1.49 18.15
N PHE A 16 23.88 1.73 17.18
CA PHE A 16 25.19 1.09 17.08
C PHE A 16 26.27 1.99 17.69
N THR A 17 26.96 1.51 18.73
CA THR A 17 28.18 2.13 19.26
C THR A 17 29.37 1.70 18.40
N PRO A 18 30.28 2.61 17.99
CA PRO A 18 31.21 2.33 16.91
C PRO A 18 32.43 1.55 17.41
N VAL A 19 32.70 0.39 16.79
CA VAL A 19 34.06 -0.12 16.62
C VAL A 19 34.40 0.06 15.14
N LEU A 20 35.44 0.83 14.89
CA LEU A 20 35.94 1.24 13.57
C LEU A 20 36.31 0.02 12.69
N THR A 21 35.74 -0.09 11.48
CA THR A 21 36.44 -0.38 10.20
C THR A 21 35.50 -0.30 8.97
N SER A 22 35.69 0.74 8.14
CA SER A 22 35.58 0.87 6.67
C SER A 22 34.56 0.06 5.81
N GLY A 23 33.60 0.78 5.20
CA GLY A 23 32.95 0.49 3.91
C GLY A 23 31.63 1.28 3.71
N PRO A 24 31.44 2.10 2.65
CA PRO A 24 30.27 2.98 2.55
C PRO A 24 29.12 2.31 1.78
N ALA A 25 28.01 2.02 2.46
CA ALA A 25 26.68 2.04 1.85
C ALA A 25 26.04 3.34 2.32
N GLY A 26 25.92 4.31 1.41
CA GLY A 26 25.30 5.60 1.71
C GLY A 26 23.83 5.39 2.01
N ALA A 27 23.43 5.62 3.26
CA ALA A 27 22.04 5.96 3.55
C ALA A 27 21.76 7.29 2.83
N ALA A 28 21.00 7.23 1.74
CA ALA A 28 20.49 8.42 1.10
C ALA A 28 19.42 9.02 2.00
N ASP A 29 19.56 10.30 2.36
CA ASP A 29 18.45 11.06 2.96
C ASP A 29 17.27 11.05 1.98
N PRO A 30 16.02 10.77 2.42
CA PRO A 30 14.86 10.90 1.56
C PRO A 30 14.73 12.37 1.15
N THR A 31 15.05 12.66 -0.10
CA THR A 31 14.82 13.99 -0.67
C THR A 31 13.30 14.18 -0.74
N PRO A 32 12.74 15.30 -0.26
CA PRO A 32 11.30 15.53 -0.33
C PRO A 32 10.82 15.43 -1.79
N LEU A 33 9.71 14.73 -2.00
CA LEU A 33 8.88 14.91 -3.19
C LEU A 33 8.63 16.42 -3.37
N THR A 34 8.55 16.93 -4.61
CA THR A 34 8.36 18.37 -4.93
C THR A 34 7.54 19.17 -3.90
N ASP A 35 7.82 20.47 -3.73
CA ASP A 35 7.13 21.37 -2.78
C ASP A 35 5.58 21.34 -2.81
N THR A 36 4.98 20.81 -3.89
CA THR A 36 3.53 20.63 -4.07
C THR A 36 2.97 19.30 -3.55
N ALA A 37 3.78 18.26 -3.36
CA ALA A 37 3.33 16.98 -2.82
C ALA A 37 2.70 17.09 -1.42
N PRO A 38 3.24 17.91 -0.49
CA PRO A 38 2.57 18.19 0.79
C PRO A 38 1.20 18.85 0.63
N VAL A 39 1.02 19.72 -0.37
CA VAL A 39 -0.26 20.41 -0.62
C VAL A 39 -1.31 19.44 -1.16
N GLY A 40 -0.91 18.56 -2.08
CA GLY A 40 -1.82 17.57 -2.63
C GLY A 40 -2.30 16.58 -1.58
N ALA A 41 -1.39 16.08 -0.73
CA ALA A 41 -1.75 15.18 0.37
C ALA A 41 -2.76 15.82 1.35
N VAL A 42 -2.56 17.09 1.71
CA VAL A 42 -3.50 17.84 2.57
C VAL A 42 -4.86 18.03 1.90
N GLY A 43 -4.89 18.31 0.59
CA GLY A 43 -6.16 18.40 -0.15
C GLY A 43 -6.91 17.06 -0.16
N ALA A 44 -6.19 15.95 -0.35
CA ALA A 44 -6.75 14.60 -0.36
C ALA A 44 -7.35 14.23 1.00
N THR A 45 -6.63 14.45 2.09
CA THR A 45 -7.15 14.12 3.43
C THR A 45 -8.26 15.04 3.88
N ALA A 46 -8.26 16.32 3.47
CA ALA A 46 -9.39 17.22 3.69
C ALA A 46 -10.67 16.72 2.98
N TRP A 47 -10.53 16.21 1.75
CA TRP A 47 -11.64 15.57 1.04
C TRP A 47 -12.14 14.31 1.76
N ILE A 48 -11.23 13.39 2.12
CA ILE A 48 -11.56 12.18 2.88
C ILE A 48 -12.29 12.52 4.18
N ALA A 49 -11.82 13.53 4.93
CA ALA A 49 -12.46 13.99 6.15
C ALA A 49 -13.92 14.45 5.91
N GLY A 50 -14.21 15.05 4.76
CA GLY A 50 -15.57 15.42 4.36
C GLY A 50 -16.49 14.24 4.05
N THR A 51 -15.94 13.04 3.86
CA THR A 51 -16.72 11.81 3.60
C THR A 51 -17.06 11.02 4.87
N ILE A 52 -16.49 11.39 6.02
CA ILE A 52 -16.70 10.70 7.29
C ILE A 52 -18.06 11.08 7.87
N GLY A 53 -18.87 10.06 8.16
CA GLY A 53 -20.17 10.18 8.81
C GLY A 53 -20.06 10.39 10.32
N PRO A 54 -21.20 10.63 10.98
CA PRO A 54 -21.24 10.95 12.42
C PRO A 54 -20.83 9.78 13.33
N ASP A 55 -20.75 8.56 12.79
CA ASP A 55 -20.32 7.35 13.48
C ASP A 55 -18.82 7.04 13.27
N GLY A 56 -18.09 7.88 12.52
CA GLY A 56 -16.66 7.73 12.27
C GLY A 56 -16.31 6.95 11.01
N ALA A 57 -17.28 6.32 10.33
CA ALA A 57 -17.03 5.61 9.08
C ALA A 57 -17.08 6.53 7.86
N VAL A 58 -16.30 6.19 6.83
CA VAL A 58 -16.47 6.78 5.50
C VAL A 58 -17.82 6.35 4.94
N MET A 59 -18.56 7.31 4.37
CA MET A 59 -19.91 7.09 3.84
C MET A 59 -19.89 6.94 2.31
N ARG A 60 -20.60 5.94 1.80
CA ARG A 60 -20.92 5.83 0.37
C ARG A 60 -21.98 6.87 -0.03
N SER A 61 -22.14 7.06 -1.34
CA SER A 61 -23.18 7.93 -1.92
C SER A 61 -24.61 7.55 -1.54
N ASN A 62 -24.86 6.28 -1.20
CA ASN A 62 -26.15 5.79 -0.70
C ASN A 62 -26.31 5.89 0.84
N HIS A 63 -25.41 6.62 1.52
CA HIS A 63 -25.40 6.82 2.97
C HIS A 63 -25.21 5.54 3.80
N THR A 64 -24.54 4.53 3.24
CA THR A 64 -24.08 3.35 4.01
C THR A 64 -22.60 3.48 4.32
N ALA A 65 -22.17 2.96 5.48
CA ALA A 65 -20.77 2.92 5.86
C ALA A 65 -19.96 2.05 4.90
N ASP A 66 -18.76 2.51 4.54
CA ASP A 66 -17.79 1.79 3.72
C ASP A 66 -16.60 1.33 4.56
N PRO A 67 -16.57 0.04 4.98
CA PRO A 67 -15.49 -0.45 5.83
C PRO A 67 -14.11 -0.32 5.17
N SER A 68 -13.99 -0.64 3.89
CA SER A 68 -12.71 -0.59 3.16
C SER A 68 -12.22 0.85 3.00
N ALA A 69 -13.11 1.78 2.66
CA ALA A 69 -12.72 3.19 2.57
C ALA A 69 -12.39 3.78 3.95
N THR A 70 -13.02 3.29 5.03
CA THR A 70 -12.70 3.69 6.40
C THR A 70 -11.29 3.24 6.81
N VAL A 71 -10.88 2.03 6.43
CA VAL A 71 -9.49 1.55 6.59
C VAL A 71 -8.49 2.48 5.86
N ASN A 72 -8.79 2.82 4.59
CA ASN A 72 -7.93 3.72 3.81
C ASN A 72 -7.87 5.14 4.39
N ALA A 73 -8.97 5.65 4.96
CA ALA A 73 -8.98 6.96 5.61
C ALA A 73 -8.02 7.01 6.80
N VAL A 74 -8.02 5.97 7.65
CA VAL A 74 -7.07 5.86 8.78
C VAL A 74 -5.63 5.86 8.27
N LEU A 75 -5.33 5.07 7.24
CA LEU A 75 -3.98 5.04 6.63
C LEU A 75 -3.56 6.40 6.10
N ALA A 76 -4.44 7.10 5.37
CA ALA A 76 -4.15 8.42 4.81
C ALA A 76 -3.93 9.49 5.89
N PHE A 77 -4.76 9.50 6.94
CA PHE A 77 -4.60 10.40 8.08
C PHE A 77 -3.32 10.14 8.85
N ALA A 78 -2.99 8.88 9.11
CA ALA A 78 -1.74 8.49 9.76
C ALA A 78 -0.51 8.88 8.93
N ALA A 79 -0.52 8.58 7.61
CA ALA A 79 0.59 8.89 6.70
C ALA A 79 0.88 10.39 6.59
N THR A 80 -0.17 11.22 6.64
CA THR A 80 -0.04 12.69 6.56
C THR A 80 0.13 13.37 7.92
N GLY A 81 -0.15 12.66 9.03
CA GLY A 81 -0.21 13.24 10.37
C GLY A 81 -1.35 14.27 10.52
N THR A 82 -2.44 14.12 9.76
CA THR A 82 -3.61 15.02 9.80
C THR A 82 -4.84 14.30 10.35
N HIS A 83 -5.84 15.04 10.83
CA HIS A 83 -7.15 14.49 11.25
C HIS A 83 -7.09 13.32 12.26
N ALA A 84 -6.21 13.41 13.26
CA ALA A 84 -6.02 12.35 14.25
C ALA A 84 -7.30 11.99 15.03
N ASP A 85 -8.16 12.98 15.29
CA ASP A 85 -9.49 12.79 15.90
C ASP A 85 -10.41 11.94 15.01
N LEU A 86 -10.45 12.21 13.70
CA LEU A 86 -11.22 11.41 12.76
C LEU A 86 -10.63 10.00 12.57
N ALA A 87 -9.30 9.86 12.65
CA ALA A 87 -8.66 8.55 12.64
C ALA A 87 -9.04 7.73 13.88
N ASP A 88 -9.07 8.34 15.07
CA ASP A 88 -9.51 7.70 16.31
C ASP A 88 -10.98 7.26 16.22
N ASP A 89 -11.87 8.12 15.70
CA ASP A 89 -13.29 7.80 15.51
C ASP A 89 -13.48 6.64 14.50
N ALA A 90 -12.75 6.67 13.37
CA ALA A 90 -12.77 5.62 12.37
C ALA A 90 -12.26 4.27 12.93
N LEU A 91 -11.19 4.27 13.73
CA LEU A 91 -10.71 3.08 14.43
C LEU A 91 -11.73 2.56 15.44
N GLY A 92 -12.40 3.44 16.17
CA GLY A 92 -13.49 3.08 17.08
C GLY A 92 -14.64 2.39 16.35
N TRP A 93 -15.00 2.87 15.16
CA TRP A 93 -15.98 2.24 14.30
C TRP A 93 -15.51 0.87 13.80
N LEU A 94 -14.30 0.78 13.24
CA LEU A 94 -13.71 -0.46 12.72
C LEU A 94 -13.60 -1.54 13.79
N ALA A 95 -13.32 -1.17 15.05
CA ALA A 95 -13.24 -2.08 16.19
C ALA A 95 -14.56 -2.81 16.49
N THR A 96 -15.69 -2.26 16.05
CA THR A 96 -17.02 -2.88 16.19
C THR A 96 -17.52 -3.56 14.90
N HIS A 97 -16.78 -3.41 13.79
CA HIS A 97 -17.12 -3.94 12.46
C HIS A 97 -15.98 -4.77 11.85
N ILE A 98 -15.17 -5.43 12.69
CA ILE A 98 -13.97 -6.17 12.26
C ILE A 98 -14.32 -7.17 11.16
N ASP A 99 -15.39 -7.96 11.32
CA ASP A 99 -15.74 -9.02 10.37
C ASP A 99 -16.34 -8.47 9.07
N ASP A 100 -16.95 -7.27 9.09
CA ASP A 100 -17.42 -6.59 7.88
C ASP A 100 -16.25 -6.15 6.98
N VAL A 101 -15.08 -5.92 7.57
CA VAL A 101 -13.83 -5.66 6.86
C VAL A 101 -13.14 -6.97 6.49
N ALA A 102 -12.91 -7.84 7.48
CA ALA A 102 -11.97 -8.93 7.40
C ALA A 102 -12.52 -10.17 6.70
N GLN A 103 -13.84 -10.38 6.65
CA GLN A 103 -14.42 -11.63 6.18
C GLN A 103 -15.14 -11.53 4.83
N SER A 104 -15.35 -12.69 4.20
CA SER A 104 -16.34 -12.92 3.16
C SER A 104 -16.88 -14.33 3.31
N GLY A 105 -18.20 -14.50 3.33
CA GLY A 105 -18.82 -15.81 3.56
C GLY A 105 -18.47 -16.45 4.91
N GLY A 106 -18.05 -15.66 5.90
CA GLY A 106 -17.61 -16.13 7.22
C GLY A 106 -16.17 -16.64 7.29
N ALA A 107 -15.40 -16.52 6.19
CA ALA A 107 -13.99 -16.84 6.16
C ALA A 107 -13.14 -15.56 6.12
N ASP A 108 -11.99 -15.60 6.80
CA ASP A 108 -11.04 -14.50 6.83
C ASP A 108 -10.37 -14.30 5.46
N ARG A 109 -10.32 -13.04 5.02
CA ARG A 109 -9.63 -12.61 3.79
C ARG A 109 -8.28 -12.00 4.19
N PRO A 110 -7.16 -12.68 3.90
CA PRO A 110 -5.84 -12.22 4.36
C PRO A 110 -5.50 -10.81 3.92
N GLY A 111 -5.80 -10.42 2.68
CA GLY A 111 -5.54 -9.07 2.19
C GLY A 111 -6.31 -7.99 2.97
N ALA A 112 -7.58 -8.26 3.32
CA ALA A 112 -8.40 -7.33 4.09
C ALA A 112 -7.97 -7.25 5.56
N LEU A 113 -7.60 -8.39 6.17
CA LEU A 113 -7.00 -8.42 7.49
C LEU A 113 -5.69 -7.64 7.53
N ALA A 114 -4.82 -7.84 6.53
CA ALA A 114 -3.55 -7.14 6.42
C ALA A 114 -3.74 -5.61 6.33
N GLN A 115 -4.67 -5.14 5.49
CA GLN A 115 -5.01 -3.71 5.42
C GLN A 115 -5.55 -3.16 6.74
N LEU A 116 -6.42 -3.92 7.42
CA LEU A 116 -6.94 -3.53 8.72
C LEU A 116 -5.83 -3.44 9.78
N ILE A 117 -4.91 -4.42 9.82
CA ILE A 117 -3.73 -4.41 10.70
C ILE A 117 -2.88 -3.17 10.42
N LEU A 118 -2.57 -2.87 9.15
CA LEU A 118 -1.80 -1.69 8.77
C LEU A 118 -2.48 -0.41 9.26
N ALA A 119 -3.80 -0.27 9.08
CA ALA A 119 -4.55 0.88 9.57
C ALA A 119 -4.51 1.00 11.11
N VAL A 120 -4.74 -0.11 11.82
CA VAL A 120 -4.70 -0.14 13.30
C VAL A 120 -3.31 0.28 13.81
N VAL A 121 -2.24 -0.28 13.26
CA VAL A 121 -0.87 0.06 13.67
C VAL A 121 -0.53 1.51 13.33
N ALA A 122 -0.84 1.96 12.11
CA ALA A 122 -0.57 3.33 11.67
C ALA A 122 -1.33 4.36 12.52
N GLY A 123 -2.55 4.04 12.93
CA GLY A 123 -3.35 4.82 13.85
C GLY A 123 -2.95 4.70 15.34
N GLY A 124 -1.92 3.91 15.67
CA GLY A 124 -1.41 3.75 17.03
C GLY A 124 -2.21 2.80 17.92
N GLY A 125 -3.09 1.97 17.35
CA GLY A 125 -3.83 0.92 18.04
C GLY A 125 -3.04 -0.38 18.20
N ASP A 126 -3.61 -1.33 18.96
CA ASP A 126 -3.05 -2.68 19.17
C ASP A 126 -3.82 -3.71 18.33
N ALA A 127 -3.21 -4.21 17.26
CA ALA A 127 -3.80 -5.19 16.35
C ALA A 127 -4.01 -6.59 16.98
N ARG A 128 -3.38 -6.88 18.14
CA ARG A 128 -3.60 -8.14 18.89
C ARG A 128 -4.81 -8.08 19.81
N HIS A 129 -5.30 -6.87 20.12
CA HIS A 129 -6.43 -6.64 21.02
C HIS A 129 -7.38 -5.57 20.46
N PHE A 130 -7.63 -5.61 19.15
CA PHE A 130 -8.37 -4.56 18.47
C PHE A 130 -9.86 -4.65 18.81
N GLY A 131 -10.38 -3.69 19.57
CA GLY A 131 -11.78 -3.68 20.03
C GLY A 131 -12.12 -4.67 21.15
N GLY A 132 -11.14 -5.41 21.68
CA GLY A 132 -11.35 -6.41 22.72
C GLY A 132 -10.22 -7.41 22.83
N THR A 133 -10.33 -8.38 23.75
CA THR A 133 -9.28 -9.39 24.01
C THR A 133 -9.72 -10.81 23.63
N ALA A 134 -10.81 -10.96 22.89
CA ALA A 134 -11.23 -12.27 22.39
C ALA A 134 -10.40 -12.67 21.15
N ALA A 135 -10.39 -13.95 20.79
CA ALA A 135 -9.65 -14.42 19.62
C ALA A 135 -10.08 -13.73 18.30
N ALA A 136 -11.35 -13.33 18.18
CA ALA A 136 -11.84 -12.58 17.02
C ALA A 136 -11.22 -11.17 16.89
N ASN A 137 -10.69 -10.62 17.99
CA ASN A 137 -10.06 -9.30 18.06
C ASN A 137 -8.53 -9.35 17.82
N ASP A 138 -7.93 -10.54 17.78
CA ASP A 138 -6.51 -10.71 17.47
C ASP A 138 -6.35 -10.84 15.95
N LEU A 139 -6.19 -9.69 15.29
CA LEU A 139 -6.07 -9.62 13.84
C LEU A 139 -4.80 -10.31 13.33
N ILE A 140 -3.72 -10.24 14.12
CA ILE A 140 -2.44 -10.88 13.80
C ILE A 140 -2.60 -12.39 13.80
N ALA A 141 -3.19 -12.96 14.85
CA ALA A 141 -3.42 -14.40 14.93
C ALA A 141 -4.36 -14.88 13.81
N ARG A 142 -5.38 -14.09 13.48
CA ARG A 142 -6.29 -14.36 12.35
C ARG A 142 -5.55 -14.39 11.01
N LEU A 143 -4.70 -13.40 10.73
CA LEU A 143 -3.89 -13.38 9.51
C LEU A 143 -2.94 -14.58 9.46
N GLN A 144 -2.20 -14.86 10.54
CA GLN A 144 -1.30 -16.00 10.62
C GLN A 144 -2.00 -17.34 10.40
N ALA A 145 -3.25 -17.47 10.86
CA ALA A 145 -4.05 -18.68 10.66
C ALA A 145 -4.43 -18.94 9.19
N THR A 146 -4.33 -17.95 8.30
CA THR A 146 -4.57 -18.15 6.87
C THR A 146 -3.32 -18.56 6.09
N ARG A 147 -2.16 -18.75 6.75
CA ARG A 147 -0.93 -19.14 6.07
C ARG A 147 -0.95 -20.62 5.70
N THR A 148 -0.61 -20.93 4.47
CA THR A 148 -0.37 -22.30 4.02
C THR A 148 0.98 -22.76 4.57
N GLU A 149 0.98 -23.84 5.36
CA GLU A 149 2.20 -24.29 6.07
C GLU A 149 3.06 -25.29 5.26
N VAL A 150 2.48 -25.97 4.27
CA VAL A 150 3.13 -27.07 3.55
C VAL A 150 2.71 -27.11 2.09
N GLY A 151 3.54 -27.76 1.26
CA GLY A 151 3.25 -27.96 -0.16
C GLY A 151 3.90 -26.89 -1.05
N ALA A 152 3.45 -26.83 -2.31
CA ALA A 152 4.01 -25.91 -3.31
C ALA A 152 3.78 -24.42 -2.97
N ASP A 153 2.75 -24.14 -2.18
CA ASP A 153 2.38 -22.81 -1.72
C ASP A 153 2.68 -22.58 -0.23
N ALA A 154 3.60 -23.35 0.36
CA ALA A 154 4.05 -23.09 1.73
C ALA A 154 4.54 -21.63 1.85
N GLY A 155 3.96 -20.87 2.78
CA GLY A 155 4.18 -19.45 2.97
C GLY A 155 3.09 -18.52 2.42
N LEU A 156 2.23 -19.00 1.51
CA LEU A 156 1.14 -18.19 0.96
C LEU A 156 0.08 -17.87 2.02
N TYR A 157 -0.31 -16.61 2.13
CA TYR A 157 -1.49 -16.18 2.88
C TYR A 157 -2.77 -16.30 2.04
N GLY A 158 -3.64 -17.22 2.43
CA GLY A 158 -4.86 -17.57 1.71
C GLY A 158 -4.68 -18.75 0.76
N ASP A 159 -5.74 -19.06 0.02
CA ASP A 159 -5.68 -20.04 -1.07
C ASP A 159 -5.03 -19.41 -2.32
N PRO A 160 -4.39 -20.22 -3.19
CA PRO A 160 -3.98 -19.78 -4.52
C PRO A 160 -5.13 -19.14 -5.31
N ASP A 161 -4.95 -17.88 -5.71
CA ASP A 161 -5.94 -17.07 -6.41
C ASP A 161 -5.29 -16.37 -7.61
N PRO A 162 -5.73 -16.67 -8.85
CA PRO A 162 -5.18 -16.09 -10.07
C PRO A 162 -5.28 -14.57 -10.17
N TYR A 163 -6.02 -13.91 -9.27
CA TYR A 163 -6.26 -12.47 -9.32
C TYR A 163 -5.57 -11.65 -8.23
N SER A 164 -5.08 -12.27 -7.14
CA SER A 164 -4.60 -11.45 -6.01
C SER A 164 -3.51 -12.04 -5.12
N SER A 165 -3.05 -13.30 -5.30
CA SER A 165 -2.17 -13.94 -4.31
C SER A 165 -0.91 -13.14 -3.98
N ALA A 166 -0.14 -12.67 -4.95
CA ALA A 166 1.09 -11.89 -4.73
C ALA A 166 0.81 -10.49 -4.14
N TYR A 167 -0.29 -9.85 -4.55
CA TYR A 167 -0.73 -8.56 -3.97
C TYR A 167 -1.10 -8.74 -2.50
N THR A 168 -1.93 -9.74 -2.20
CA THR A 168 -2.32 -10.13 -0.84
C THR A 168 -1.11 -10.50 0.01
N GLN A 169 -0.17 -11.23 -0.57
CA GLN A 169 1.07 -11.62 0.10
C GLN A 169 1.91 -10.41 0.49
N GLY A 170 2.09 -9.45 -0.41
CA GLY A 170 2.81 -8.21 -0.12
C GLY A 170 2.15 -7.41 1.02
N LEU A 171 0.82 -7.32 1.03
CA LEU A 171 0.08 -6.72 2.14
C LEU A 171 0.31 -7.46 3.46
N ALA A 172 0.23 -8.80 3.46
CA ALA A 172 0.40 -9.60 4.66
C ALA A 172 1.81 -9.43 5.25
N LEU A 173 2.85 -9.44 4.40
CA LEU A 173 4.23 -9.20 4.81
C LEU A 173 4.40 -7.80 5.42
N ALA A 174 3.83 -6.76 4.79
CA ALA A 174 3.86 -5.40 5.32
C ALA A 174 3.13 -5.30 6.68
N ALA A 175 1.96 -5.92 6.81
CA ALA A 175 1.17 -5.92 8.04
C ALA A 175 1.90 -6.61 9.21
N LEU A 176 2.54 -7.74 8.95
CA LEU A 176 3.35 -8.46 9.95
C LEU A 176 4.59 -7.66 10.34
N ALA A 177 5.27 -7.04 9.37
CA ALA A 177 6.42 -6.17 9.64
C ALA A 177 6.01 -4.97 10.51
N ALA A 178 4.85 -4.35 10.25
CA ALA A 178 4.31 -3.28 11.07
C ALA A 178 4.01 -3.72 12.52
N ALA A 179 3.78 -5.03 12.73
CA ALA A 179 3.59 -5.64 14.04
C ALA A 179 4.88 -6.27 14.64
N ASP A 180 6.05 -5.94 14.09
CA ASP A 180 7.36 -6.48 14.47
C ASP A 180 7.47 -8.01 14.36
N ILE A 181 6.81 -8.60 13.36
CA ILE A 181 6.80 -10.05 13.09
C ILE A 181 7.50 -10.32 11.75
N ALA A 182 8.63 -11.01 11.82
CA ALA A 182 9.30 -11.54 10.65
C ALA A 182 8.60 -12.83 10.15
N ASP A 183 8.40 -12.94 8.85
CA ASP A 183 7.91 -14.17 8.21
C ASP A 183 8.77 -14.58 6.99
N PRO A 184 9.91 -15.26 7.22
CA PRO A 184 10.81 -15.65 6.14
C PRO A 184 10.21 -16.72 5.21
N LEU A 185 9.23 -17.51 5.68
CA LEU A 185 8.58 -18.51 4.84
C LEU A 185 7.67 -17.82 3.82
N ALA A 186 6.87 -16.85 4.29
CA ALA A 186 6.00 -16.04 3.46
C ALA A 186 6.79 -15.13 2.48
N ALA A 187 7.92 -14.56 2.92
CA ALA A 187 8.81 -13.80 2.06
C ALA A 187 9.44 -14.70 0.98
N GLY A 188 9.91 -15.89 1.35
CA GLY A 188 10.47 -16.87 0.43
C GLY A 188 9.48 -17.28 -0.66
N TRP A 189 8.22 -17.54 -0.30
CA TRP A 189 7.17 -17.84 -1.29
C TRP A 189 7.03 -16.71 -2.32
N LEU A 190 7.03 -15.45 -1.88
CA LEU A 190 6.85 -14.32 -2.78
C LEU A 190 8.06 -14.11 -3.72
N ILE A 191 9.29 -14.30 -3.20
CA ILE A 191 10.52 -14.24 -4.00
C ILE A 191 10.51 -15.33 -5.07
N ASP A 192 10.14 -16.56 -4.71
CA ASP A 192 10.06 -17.70 -5.64
C ASP A 192 9.03 -17.50 -6.78
N ARG A 193 8.11 -16.54 -6.63
CA ARG A 193 7.11 -16.17 -7.65
C ARG A 193 7.47 -14.94 -8.48
N GLN A 194 8.65 -14.34 -8.28
CA GLN A 194 9.07 -13.18 -9.08
C GLN A 194 9.33 -13.58 -10.54
N CYS A 195 8.91 -12.72 -11.48
CA CYS A 195 9.23 -12.87 -12.89
C CYS A 195 10.70 -12.46 -13.15
N ALA A 196 11.35 -13.03 -14.17
CA ALA A 196 12.76 -12.75 -14.46
C ALA A 196 13.05 -11.30 -14.92
N ASP A 197 12.01 -10.56 -15.33
CA ASP A 197 12.08 -9.13 -15.66
C ASP A 197 11.96 -8.21 -14.43
N GLY A 198 11.78 -8.76 -13.22
CA GLY A 198 11.66 -8.02 -11.97
C GLY A 198 10.22 -7.82 -11.48
N SER A 199 9.21 -8.18 -12.28
CA SER A 199 7.79 -7.98 -11.96
C SER A 199 7.16 -9.12 -11.17
N TRP A 200 5.89 -8.94 -10.78
CA TRP A 200 5.00 -10.01 -10.33
C TRP A 200 3.67 -9.96 -11.09
N MET A 201 3.12 -11.14 -11.36
CA MET A 201 1.72 -11.34 -11.69
C MET A 201 0.96 -11.85 -10.46
N PRO A 202 -0.38 -11.74 -10.39
CA PRO A 202 -1.11 -12.03 -9.16
C PRO A 202 -0.92 -13.45 -8.63
N TYR A 203 -0.82 -14.44 -9.51
CA TYR A 203 -0.38 -15.78 -9.14
C TYR A 203 0.30 -16.46 -10.33
N ARG A 204 1.38 -17.17 -10.05
CA ARG A 204 2.05 -18.10 -10.97
C ARG A 204 2.69 -19.19 -10.16
N ASP A 205 2.82 -20.39 -10.71
CA ASP A 205 3.68 -21.40 -10.09
C ASP A 205 5.16 -20.94 -10.13
N ALA A 206 5.98 -21.52 -9.25
CA ALA A 206 7.41 -21.22 -9.18
C ALA A 206 8.08 -21.56 -10.53
N ALA A 207 8.59 -20.55 -11.23
CA ALA A 207 9.30 -20.73 -12.49
C ALA A 207 10.27 -19.57 -12.75
N THR A 208 11.53 -19.89 -13.06
CA THR A 208 12.64 -18.95 -13.34
C THR A 208 12.58 -18.35 -14.76
N VAL A 209 11.39 -18.01 -15.24
CA VAL A 209 11.15 -17.46 -16.58
C VAL A 209 10.30 -16.20 -16.49
N ASP A 210 10.31 -15.39 -17.54
CA ASP A 210 9.45 -14.21 -17.67
C ASP A 210 7.98 -14.57 -17.42
N CYS A 211 7.24 -13.61 -16.87
CA CYS A 211 5.79 -13.75 -16.81
C CYS A 211 5.23 -13.84 -18.24
N PRO A 212 4.17 -14.65 -18.47
CA PRO A 212 3.51 -14.65 -19.76
C PRO A 212 3.02 -13.23 -20.10
N PRO A 213 2.89 -12.90 -21.39
CA PRO A 213 2.27 -11.64 -21.79
C PRO A 213 0.91 -11.45 -21.11
N PHE A 214 0.58 -10.21 -20.77
CA PHE A 214 -0.71 -9.88 -20.16
C PHE A 214 -1.87 -10.37 -21.03
N ASP A 215 -2.75 -11.17 -20.42
CA ASP A 215 -3.94 -11.71 -21.07
C ASP A 215 -5.11 -10.74 -20.90
N TRP A 216 -5.55 -10.15 -22.01
CA TRP A 216 -6.66 -9.19 -22.05
C TRP A 216 -8.04 -9.81 -21.93
N ASP A 217 -8.18 -11.13 -22.14
CA ASP A 217 -9.46 -11.82 -21.99
C ASP A 217 -9.71 -12.15 -20.52
N THR A 218 -8.67 -12.52 -19.78
CA THR A 218 -8.75 -12.88 -18.36
C THR A 218 -8.29 -11.78 -17.40
N PHE A 219 -7.65 -10.72 -17.91
CA PHE A 219 -7.02 -9.66 -17.13
C PHE A 219 -5.94 -10.19 -16.18
N ILE A 220 -5.21 -11.22 -16.60
CA ILE A 220 -4.15 -11.86 -15.81
C ILE A 220 -2.81 -11.64 -16.50
N GLY A 221 -1.83 -11.17 -15.74
CA GLY A 221 -0.46 -10.96 -16.20
C GLY A 221 0.33 -10.16 -15.17
N ALA A 222 1.60 -9.88 -15.47
CA ALA A 222 2.37 -8.95 -14.64
C ALA A 222 1.71 -7.56 -14.67
N ASP A 223 1.62 -6.92 -13.50
CA ASP A 223 0.96 -5.62 -13.35
C ASP A 223 1.70 -4.73 -12.34
N SER A 224 1.53 -3.42 -12.46
CA SER A 224 2.25 -2.44 -11.64
C SER A 224 1.84 -2.48 -10.17
N ASN A 225 0.59 -2.79 -9.86
CA ASN A 225 0.04 -2.74 -8.50
C ASN A 225 0.52 -3.94 -7.68
N THR A 226 0.40 -5.14 -8.24
CA THR A 226 0.94 -6.38 -7.65
C THR A 226 2.44 -6.26 -7.45
N THR A 227 3.17 -5.81 -8.48
CA THR A 227 4.62 -5.62 -8.40
C THR A 227 5.00 -4.62 -7.30
N ALA A 228 4.29 -3.50 -7.21
CA ALA A 228 4.55 -2.48 -6.19
C ALA A 228 4.33 -3.02 -4.77
N VAL A 229 3.18 -3.66 -4.53
CA VAL A 229 2.83 -4.17 -3.20
C VAL A 229 3.70 -5.36 -2.79
N ALA A 230 4.07 -6.24 -3.73
CA ALA A 230 5.02 -7.31 -3.48
C ALA A 230 6.39 -6.75 -3.03
N ALA A 231 6.91 -5.76 -3.76
CA ALA A 231 8.18 -5.11 -3.43
C ALA A 231 8.14 -4.38 -2.07
N MET A 232 7.04 -3.67 -1.78
CA MET A 232 6.85 -3.02 -0.48
C MET A 232 6.82 -4.03 0.67
N GLY A 233 6.10 -5.14 0.51
CA GLY A 233 6.03 -6.21 1.51
C GLY A 233 7.38 -6.86 1.79
N LEU A 234 8.14 -7.20 0.75
CA LEU A 234 9.50 -7.75 0.89
C LEU A 234 10.45 -6.74 1.56
N SER A 235 10.40 -5.48 1.12
CA SER A 235 11.19 -4.41 1.71
C SER A 235 10.89 -4.21 3.20
N ALA A 236 9.62 -4.27 3.61
CA ALA A 236 9.21 -4.16 5.01
C ALA A 236 9.74 -5.31 5.88
N GLN A 237 9.90 -6.49 5.29
CA GLN A 237 10.49 -7.67 5.93
C GLN A 237 12.02 -7.68 5.90
N GLY A 238 12.64 -6.71 5.23
CA GLY A 238 14.10 -6.70 4.99
C GLY A 238 14.56 -7.83 4.07
N ALA A 239 13.67 -8.34 3.22
CA ALA A 239 13.96 -9.39 2.24
C ALA A 239 14.24 -8.77 0.87
N GLU A 240 15.24 -9.30 0.17
CA GLU A 240 15.62 -8.84 -1.17
C GLU A 240 14.96 -9.71 -2.25
N PRO A 241 14.33 -9.11 -3.28
CA PRO A 241 13.90 -9.83 -4.48
C PRO A 241 15.08 -10.43 -5.26
N ASP A 242 14.84 -11.49 -6.04
CA ASP A 242 15.84 -12.13 -6.90
C ASP A 242 16.18 -11.29 -8.16
N HIS A 243 15.23 -10.48 -8.63
CA HIS A 243 15.33 -9.68 -9.84
C HIS A 243 15.05 -8.19 -9.56
N ASP A 244 15.67 -7.32 -10.37
CA ASP A 244 15.62 -5.87 -10.17
C ASP A 244 14.26 -5.26 -10.53
N VAL A 245 13.46 -5.00 -9.49
CA VAL A 245 12.14 -4.35 -9.58
C VAL A 245 12.25 -2.91 -10.09
N THR A 246 13.33 -2.20 -9.75
CA THR A 246 13.49 -0.77 -10.08
C THR A 246 13.73 -0.58 -11.58
N ALA A 247 14.48 -1.50 -12.19
CA ALA A 247 14.67 -1.53 -13.64
C ALA A 247 13.34 -1.76 -14.38
N TRP A 248 12.47 -2.64 -13.85
CA TRP A 248 11.15 -2.88 -14.42
C TRP A 248 10.26 -1.63 -14.37
N PHE A 249 10.14 -0.97 -13.20
CA PHE A 249 9.37 0.28 -13.10
C PHE A 249 9.92 1.39 -14.00
N ALA A 250 11.24 1.50 -14.15
CA ALA A 250 11.84 2.46 -15.06
C ALA A 250 11.52 2.17 -16.54
N GLN A 251 11.42 0.89 -16.91
CA GLN A 251 11.07 0.46 -18.27
C GLN A 251 9.58 0.62 -18.58
N THR A 252 8.70 0.39 -17.60
CA THR A 252 7.24 0.42 -17.77
C THR A 252 6.62 1.80 -17.50
N ARG A 253 7.41 2.76 -17.02
CA ARG A 253 6.96 4.15 -16.84
C ARG A 253 6.49 4.73 -18.16
N SER A 254 5.31 5.32 -18.16
CA SER A 254 4.75 5.92 -19.37
C SER A 254 5.47 7.20 -19.77
N THR A 255 5.27 7.60 -21.03
CA THR A 255 5.76 8.89 -21.54
C THR A 255 5.15 10.11 -20.84
N THR A 256 3.97 9.95 -20.19
CA THR A 256 3.33 11.00 -19.38
C THR A 256 3.82 11.03 -17.93
N GLY A 257 4.69 10.10 -17.55
CA GLY A 257 5.49 10.15 -16.33
C GLY A 257 4.94 9.32 -15.17
N GLY A 258 3.80 8.66 -15.31
CA GLY A 258 3.20 7.78 -14.31
C GLY A 258 3.22 6.32 -14.72
N TRP A 259 2.32 5.54 -14.12
CA TRP A 259 2.10 4.13 -14.45
C TRP A 259 0.61 3.84 -14.60
N SER A 260 0.33 2.87 -15.46
CA SER A 260 -0.98 2.22 -15.60
C SER A 260 -0.97 0.86 -14.90
N PHE A 261 -2.15 0.28 -14.68
CA PHE A 261 -2.27 -1.09 -14.17
C PHE A 261 -1.46 -2.13 -14.97
N VAL A 262 -1.67 -2.23 -16.29
CA VAL A 262 -0.97 -3.20 -17.17
C VAL A 262 0.52 -2.86 -17.38
N ALA A 263 0.97 -1.71 -16.88
CA ALA A 263 2.37 -1.28 -16.85
C ALA A 263 3.06 -1.33 -18.23
N ALA A 264 2.63 -0.46 -19.14
CA ALA A 264 3.24 -0.30 -20.46
C ALA A 264 3.56 1.17 -20.76
N PRO A 265 4.66 1.48 -21.48
CA PRO A 265 5.08 2.86 -21.75
C PRO A 265 4.07 3.74 -22.51
N ASP A 266 3.19 3.09 -23.27
CA ASP A 266 2.15 3.69 -24.11
C ASP A 266 0.73 3.56 -23.49
N ALA A 267 0.59 2.89 -22.35
CA ALA A 267 -0.67 2.80 -21.65
C ALA A 267 -1.02 4.09 -20.90
N GLN A 268 -2.32 4.31 -20.69
CA GLN A 268 -2.84 5.46 -19.96
C GLN A 268 -2.57 5.30 -18.45
N ASP A 269 -1.80 6.23 -17.87
CA ASP A 269 -1.59 6.29 -16.43
C ASP A 269 -2.89 6.46 -15.65
N ASP A 270 -2.90 5.97 -14.42
CA ASP A 270 -3.95 6.20 -13.43
C ASP A 270 -3.34 6.57 -12.05
N PRO A 271 -4.11 7.23 -11.15
CA PRO A 271 -3.57 7.67 -9.87
C PRO A 271 -3.18 6.52 -8.94
N ASN A 272 -3.90 5.39 -8.97
CA ASN A 272 -3.65 4.28 -8.03
C ASN A 272 -2.33 3.60 -8.36
N SER A 273 -2.15 3.22 -9.63
CA SER A 273 -0.91 2.60 -10.11
C SER A 273 0.27 3.54 -9.97
N THR A 274 0.08 4.83 -10.25
CA THR A 274 1.14 5.81 -10.07
C THR A 274 1.53 5.97 -8.59
N ALA A 275 0.57 6.05 -7.67
CA ALA A 275 0.82 6.15 -6.23
C ALA A 275 1.54 4.90 -5.70
N LEU A 276 1.08 3.69 -6.06
CA LEU A 276 1.71 2.44 -5.64
C LEU A 276 3.14 2.31 -6.16
N ALA A 277 3.40 2.64 -7.43
CA ALA A 277 4.75 2.62 -7.98
C ALA A 277 5.68 3.62 -7.28
N ILE A 278 5.20 4.84 -6.97
CA ILE A 278 5.95 5.82 -6.17
C ILE A 278 6.28 5.25 -4.79
N SER A 279 5.29 4.68 -4.10
CA SER A 279 5.46 4.09 -2.76
C SER A 279 6.45 2.92 -2.77
N ALA A 280 6.40 2.05 -3.78
CA ALA A 280 7.34 0.95 -3.94
C ALA A 280 8.79 1.45 -4.16
N LEU A 281 8.98 2.45 -5.04
CA LEU A 281 10.29 3.03 -5.27
C LEU A 281 10.85 3.69 -4.00
N LEU A 282 10.01 4.38 -3.22
CA LEU A 282 10.42 4.94 -1.92
C LEU A 282 10.80 3.86 -0.92
N ALA A 283 10.02 2.76 -0.83
CA ALA A 283 10.33 1.63 0.05
C ALA A 283 11.68 0.98 -0.31
N LEU A 284 11.98 0.88 -1.61
CA LEU A 284 13.26 0.39 -2.15
C LEU A 284 14.41 1.42 -2.05
N GLY A 285 14.20 2.54 -1.35
CA GLY A 285 15.22 3.58 -1.15
C GLY A 285 15.56 4.40 -2.39
N GLN A 286 14.73 4.34 -3.43
CA GLN A 286 14.91 5.13 -4.65
C GLN A 286 14.30 6.53 -4.50
N ASN A 287 14.80 7.48 -5.29
CA ASN A 287 14.12 8.76 -5.51
C ASN A 287 13.25 8.65 -6.77
N PRO A 288 11.92 8.48 -6.65
CA PRO A 288 11.03 8.37 -7.80
C PRO A 288 10.86 9.70 -8.55
N ASP A 289 11.09 10.85 -7.90
CA ASP A 289 10.70 12.18 -8.40
C ASP A 289 11.74 12.77 -9.38
N THR A 290 12.17 11.97 -10.34
CA THR A 290 13.15 12.36 -11.34
C THR A 290 12.53 12.43 -12.75
N THR A 291 12.92 13.47 -13.48
CA THR A 291 12.69 13.59 -14.93
C THR A 291 13.84 12.89 -15.65
N GLY A 292 13.69 11.64 -16.07
CA GLY A 292 14.77 10.94 -16.78
C GLY A 292 14.64 9.43 -16.87
N ALA A 293 14.20 8.76 -15.80
CA ALA A 293 13.84 7.34 -15.90
C ALA A 293 12.67 7.18 -16.89
N GLY A 294 12.82 6.35 -17.91
CA GLY A 294 11.81 6.15 -18.97
C GLY A 294 11.65 7.31 -19.98
N GLY A 295 12.44 8.39 -19.88
CA GLY A 295 12.40 9.51 -20.85
C GLY A 295 11.22 10.49 -20.68
N ALA A 296 10.45 10.40 -19.60
CA ALA A 296 9.32 11.29 -19.33
C ALA A 296 9.75 12.72 -18.93
N ALA A 297 9.04 13.72 -19.47
CA ALA A 297 9.27 15.14 -19.16
C ALA A 297 8.64 15.60 -17.83
N VAL A 298 7.73 14.80 -17.26
CA VAL A 298 6.99 15.09 -16.02
C VAL A 298 7.39 14.08 -14.96
N THR A 299 7.63 14.51 -13.72
CA THR A 299 7.96 13.60 -12.62
C THR A 299 6.74 12.78 -12.18
N PRO A 300 6.91 11.61 -11.53
CA PRO A 300 5.76 10.82 -11.11
C PRO A 300 4.87 11.53 -10.10
N ALA A 301 5.44 12.32 -9.17
CA ALA A 301 4.64 13.08 -8.23
C ALA A 301 3.81 14.16 -8.93
N ALA A 302 4.39 14.87 -9.90
CA ALA A 302 3.64 15.84 -10.70
C ALA A 302 2.55 15.17 -11.55
N ARG A 303 2.82 13.97 -12.08
CA ARG A 303 1.81 13.19 -12.81
C ARG A 303 0.68 12.75 -11.88
N LEU A 304 1.00 12.22 -10.69
CA LEU A 304 0.00 11.87 -9.69
C LEU A 304 -0.89 13.07 -9.35
N LEU A 305 -0.28 14.22 -9.04
CA LEU A 305 -1.02 15.46 -8.71
C LEU A 305 -1.88 15.98 -9.87
N SER A 306 -1.59 15.64 -11.12
CA SER A 306 -2.45 15.99 -12.26
C SER A 306 -3.82 15.29 -12.24
N PHE A 307 -3.95 14.22 -11.46
CA PHE A 307 -5.23 13.56 -11.22
C PHE A 307 -6.04 14.21 -10.08
N GLN A 308 -5.47 15.17 -9.35
CA GLN A 308 -6.16 15.80 -8.25
C GLN A 308 -7.17 16.85 -8.73
N LEU A 309 -8.39 16.77 -8.22
CA LEU A 309 -9.47 17.70 -8.51
C LEU A 309 -9.24 19.04 -7.80
N GLY A 310 -9.02 20.09 -8.59
CA GLY A 310 -8.77 21.45 -8.12
C GLY A 310 -10.04 22.29 -7.94
N CYS A 311 -9.89 23.62 -7.93
CA CYS A 311 -10.99 24.56 -7.67
C CYS A 311 -12.14 24.51 -8.69
N ASP A 312 -11.88 24.01 -9.91
CA ASP A 312 -12.88 23.87 -10.96
C ASP A 312 -13.85 22.69 -10.72
N ALA A 313 -13.55 21.81 -9.76
CA ALA A 313 -14.43 20.74 -9.34
C ALA A 313 -15.55 21.25 -8.40
N GLY A 314 -16.61 20.44 -8.26
CA GLY A 314 -17.67 20.69 -7.29
C GLY A 314 -17.13 20.77 -5.87
N ASP A 315 -17.77 21.57 -5.00
CA ASP A 315 -17.27 21.85 -3.64
C ASP A 315 -16.96 20.57 -2.84
N GLY A 316 -17.74 19.51 -3.03
CA GLY A 316 -17.57 18.20 -2.36
C GLY A 316 -16.53 17.27 -2.98
N ASP A 317 -15.95 17.61 -4.14
CA ASP A 317 -15.00 16.76 -4.86
C ASP A 317 -13.57 17.33 -4.86
N ARG A 318 -13.40 18.58 -4.39
CA ARG A 318 -12.09 19.24 -4.34
C ARG A 318 -11.13 18.47 -3.44
N GLY A 319 -9.92 18.21 -3.94
CA GLY A 319 -8.90 17.44 -3.24
C GLY A 319 -8.93 15.95 -3.53
N ALA A 320 -10.06 15.41 -4.01
CA ALA A 320 -10.14 14.02 -4.46
C ALA A 320 -9.30 13.78 -5.72
N PHE A 321 -9.06 12.51 -6.03
CA PHE A 321 -8.39 12.10 -7.27
C PHE A 321 -9.42 11.47 -8.22
N TRP A 322 -9.41 11.89 -9.49
CA TRP A 322 -10.24 11.27 -10.51
C TRP A 322 -9.52 10.08 -11.15
N PHE A 323 -10.29 9.08 -11.57
CA PHE A 323 -9.76 7.88 -12.23
C PHE A 323 -10.14 7.89 -13.73
N PRO A 324 -9.20 7.62 -14.66
CA PRO A 324 -9.54 7.55 -16.07
C PRO A 324 -10.62 6.49 -16.39
N GLY A 325 -11.67 6.91 -17.08
CA GLY A 325 -12.82 6.03 -17.39
C GLY A 325 -13.93 6.04 -16.34
N SER A 326 -13.72 6.63 -15.16
CA SER A 326 -14.76 6.88 -14.16
C SER A 326 -14.56 8.24 -13.47
N PHE A 327 -15.48 9.17 -13.66
CA PHE A 327 -15.43 10.48 -12.99
C PHE A 327 -15.80 10.42 -11.49
N ASP A 328 -16.10 9.24 -10.95
CA ASP A 328 -16.45 9.09 -9.54
C ASP A 328 -15.18 9.20 -8.66
N PRO A 329 -15.12 10.17 -7.73
CA PRO A 329 -14.01 10.31 -6.81
C PRO A 329 -13.99 9.11 -5.85
N SER A 330 -12.84 8.43 -5.74
CA SER A 330 -12.69 7.23 -4.91
C SER A 330 -11.65 7.44 -3.80
N PRO A 331 -11.95 7.09 -2.53
CA PRO A 331 -10.97 7.07 -1.44
C PRO A 331 -9.78 6.14 -1.70
N MET A 332 -9.93 5.14 -2.57
CA MET A 332 -8.83 4.25 -2.96
C MET A 332 -7.75 4.96 -3.79
N SER A 333 -8.09 6.10 -4.42
CA SER A 333 -7.17 6.89 -5.25
C SER A 333 -6.44 7.99 -4.47
N ALA A 334 -6.74 8.12 -3.18
CA ALA A 334 -6.24 9.19 -2.30
C ALA A 334 -5.38 8.67 -1.12
N GLY A 335 -5.18 7.35 -1.03
CA GLY A 335 -4.40 6.66 0.02
C GLY A 335 -3.00 6.25 -0.43
#